data_AF-A0A848GZ97-F1
#
_entry.id   AF-A0A848GZ97-F1
#
_cell.length_a   1.000
_cell.length_b   1.000
_cell.length_c   1.000
_cell.angle_alpha   90.00
_cell.angle_beta   90.00
_cell.angle_gamma   90.00
#
_symmetry.space_group_name_H-M   'P 1'
#
loop_
_entity.id
_entity.type
_entity.pdbx_description
1 polymer ?
#
loop_
_entity_poly.entity_id
_entity_poly.type
_entity_poly.pdbx_seq_one_letter_code
_entity_poly.pdbx_strand_id
1 'polypeptide(L)'
;MAIAMTVIKNFAPELYPVAPTSITPVRDLSNWMGGSLQGYTDLSNNIQINANLYGDCKTPVDPFLTSEFLQTVAHEWLHVQQSTFEKALTHGPLHSQIDSNAEIIAANVLKEFQRRRKATPQDSCTCPSR
;
A
#
# COMPACT_ATOMS: atom_id res chain seq x y z
N MET A 1 2.05 -1.11 -9.55
CA MET A 1 2.75 -0.84 -8.27
C MET A 1 3.87 0.20 -8.36
N ALA A 2 4.85 0.08 -9.27
CA ALA A 2 6.07 0.92 -9.29
C ALA A 2 5.81 2.45 -9.22
N ILE A 3 4.83 2.96 -9.97
CA ILE A 3 4.47 4.40 -9.96
C ILE A 3 3.95 4.84 -8.59
N ALA A 4 3.15 4.03 -7.90
CA ALA A 4 2.62 4.38 -6.58
C ALA A 4 3.75 4.54 -5.56
N MET A 5 4.70 3.61 -5.54
CA MET A 5 5.87 3.69 -4.66
C MET A 5 6.74 4.91 -4.95
N THR A 6 7.00 5.19 -6.23
CA THR A 6 7.77 6.37 -6.63
C THR A 6 7.09 7.66 -6.19
N VAL A 7 5.77 7.77 -6.34
CA VAL A 7 5.04 8.98 -5.95
C VAL A 7 5.01 9.16 -4.44
N ILE A 8 4.74 8.09 -3.68
CA ILE A 8 4.74 8.13 -2.21
C ILE A 8 6.12 8.52 -1.68
N LYS A 9 7.19 7.84 -2.14
CA LYS A 9 8.57 8.12 -1.71
C LYS A 9 9.02 9.54 -2.07
N ASN A 10 8.67 10.04 -3.24
CA ASN A 10 9.07 11.39 -3.66
C ASN A 10 8.33 12.48 -2.89
N PHE A 11 7.14 12.20 -2.35
CA PHE A 11 6.35 13.19 -1.64
C PHE A 11 6.85 13.39 -0.21
N ALA A 12 7.18 12.32 0.50
CA ALA A 12 7.67 12.38 1.88
C ALA A 12 8.84 11.40 2.10
N PRO A 13 10.00 11.63 1.48
CA PRO A 13 11.12 10.68 1.54
C PRO A 13 11.62 10.43 2.97
N GLU A 14 11.49 11.43 3.85
CA GLU A 14 11.87 11.35 5.26
C GLU A 14 10.97 10.40 6.07
N LEU A 15 9.72 10.19 5.64
CA LEU A 15 8.79 9.26 6.28
C LEU A 15 8.96 7.81 5.80
N TYR A 16 9.70 7.59 4.71
CA TYR A 16 9.91 6.27 4.10
C TYR A 16 11.40 5.97 3.84
N PRO A 17 12.27 6.04 4.86
CA PRO A 17 13.70 5.77 4.69
C PRO A 17 13.99 4.31 4.31
N VAL A 18 13.16 3.36 4.78
CA VAL A 18 13.28 1.93 4.49
C VAL A 18 12.28 1.53 3.42
N ALA A 19 12.75 0.85 2.36
CA ALA A 19 11.87 0.29 1.34
C ALA A 19 11.23 -1.04 1.82
N PRO A 20 9.98 -1.35 1.40
CA PRO A 20 9.41 -2.67 1.64
C PRO A 20 10.20 -3.75 0.91
N THR A 21 10.20 -4.96 1.46
CA THR A 21 10.80 -6.14 0.81
C THR A 21 10.03 -6.50 -0.46
N SER A 22 8.70 -6.44 -0.41
CA SER A 22 7.82 -6.64 -1.56
C SER A 22 6.48 -5.93 -1.37
N ILE A 23 5.77 -5.68 -2.47
CA ILE A 23 4.37 -5.27 -2.45
C ILE A 23 3.61 -6.21 -3.39
N THR A 24 2.69 -7.01 -2.84
CA THR A 24 1.99 -8.06 -3.57
C THR A 24 0.47 -7.93 -3.44
N PRO A 25 -0.27 -8.00 -4.56
CA PRO A 25 -1.72 -8.15 -4.49
C PRO A 25 -2.07 -9.59 -4.06
N VAL A 26 -2.90 -9.74 -3.04
CA VAL A 26 -3.34 -11.01 -2.46
C VAL A 26 -4.86 -11.08 -2.49
N ARG A 27 -5.41 -12.19 -3.00
CA ARG A 27 -6.85 -12.45 -2.95
C ARG A 27 -7.25 -12.96 -1.58
N ASP A 28 -8.45 -12.57 -1.17
CA ASP A 28 -9.07 -12.98 0.10
C ASP A 28 -8.19 -12.65 1.32
N LEU A 29 -7.52 -11.49 1.25
CA LEU A 29 -6.68 -10.98 2.33
C LEU A 29 -7.53 -10.71 3.57
N SER A 30 -7.31 -11.48 4.63
CA SER A 30 -8.09 -11.42 5.86
C SER A 30 -7.21 -11.47 7.11
N ASN A 31 -7.72 -10.93 8.21
CA ASN A 31 -7.13 -11.10 9.52
C ASN A 31 -7.37 -12.52 10.06
N TRP A 32 -6.79 -12.81 11.22
CA TRP A 32 -6.88 -14.11 11.90
C TRP A 32 -8.31 -14.53 12.30
N MET A 33 -9.25 -13.58 12.38
CA MET A 33 -10.67 -13.82 12.64
C MET A 33 -11.50 -13.94 11.35
N GLY A 34 -10.87 -13.93 10.17
CA GLY A 34 -11.54 -14.01 8.86
C GLY A 34 -12.15 -12.68 8.39
N GLY A 35 -11.90 -11.57 9.09
CA GLY A 35 -12.32 -10.25 8.64
C GLY A 35 -11.45 -9.76 7.48
N SER A 36 -12.06 -9.27 6.41
CA SER A 36 -11.34 -8.73 5.25
C SER A 36 -10.44 -7.54 5.65
N LEU A 37 -9.20 -7.55 5.17
CA LEU A 37 -8.24 -6.45 5.33
C LEU A 37 -8.06 -5.72 4.00
N GLN A 38 -7.73 -4.43 4.04
CA GLN A 38 -7.37 -3.68 2.83
C GLN A 38 -5.89 -3.86 2.48
N GLY A 39 -5.05 -3.90 3.51
CA GLY A 39 -3.61 -4.13 3.43
C GLY A 39 -3.11 -4.88 4.66
N TYR A 40 -1.89 -5.41 4.56
CA TYR A 40 -1.19 -6.02 5.67
C TYR A 40 0.33 -5.99 5.46
N THR A 41 1.07 -5.63 6.50
CA THR A 41 2.53 -5.67 6.51
C THR A 41 3.03 -6.72 7.48
N ASP A 42 3.82 -7.68 6.98
CA ASP A 42 4.39 -8.73 7.81
C ASP A 42 5.67 -8.28 8.55
N LEU A 43 6.17 -9.17 9.42
CA LEU A 43 7.39 -8.95 10.19
C LEU A 43 8.66 -8.89 9.32
N SER A 44 8.58 -9.35 8.07
CA SER A 44 9.65 -9.32 7.08
C SER A 44 9.52 -8.16 6.08
N ASN A 45 8.67 -7.17 6.38
CA ASN A 45 8.41 -5.98 5.55
C ASN A 45 7.81 -6.29 4.17
N ASN A 46 7.14 -7.43 4.00
CA ASN A 46 6.30 -7.66 2.83
C ASN A 46 4.95 -7.00 3.04
N ILE A 47 4.56 -6.16 2.09
CA ILE A 47 3.25 -5.53 2.03
C ILE A 47 2.34 -6.39 1.15
N GLN A 48 1.18 -6.75 1.68
CA GLN A 48 0.11 -7.46 0.99
C GLN A 48 -1.05 -6.48 0.83
N ILE A 49 -1.60 -6.38 -0.37
CA ILE A 49 -2.72 -5.49 -0.70
C ILE A 49 -3.89 -6.33 -1.19
N ASN A 50 -5.11 -6.01 -0.75
CA ASN A 50 -6.28 -6.79 -1.12
C ASN A 50 -6.62 -6.65 -2.60
N ALA A 51 -6.42 -7.73 -3.35
CA ALA A 51 -6.69 -7.81 -4.78
C ALA A 51 -8.19 -7.83 -5.12
N ASN A 52 -9.06 -8.24 -4.20
CA ASN A 52 -10.50 -8.20 -4.38
C ASN A 52 -11.02 -6.75 -4.38
N LEU A 53 -10.33 -5.84 -3.68
CA LEU A 53 -10.68 -4.41 -3.59
C LEU A 53 -9.98 -3.58 -4.66
N TYR A 54 -8.67 -3.73 -4.80
CA TYR A 54 -7.85 -2.86 -5.64
C TYR A 54 -7.41 -3.52 -6.95
N GLY A 55 -7.79 -4.76 -7.18
CA GLY A 55 -7.38 -5.51 -8.35
C GLY A 55 -5.97 -6.06 -8.27
N ASP A 56 -5.56 -6.73 -9.34
CA ASP A 56 -4.27 -7.39 -9.47
C ASP A 56 -3.55 -6.94 -10.77
N CYS A 57 -2.51 -7.67 -11.17
CA CYS A 57 -1.78 -7.40 -12.41
C CYS A 57 -2.63 -7.56 -13.69
N LYS A 58 -3.80 -8.21 -13.62
CA LYS A 58 -4.76 -8.41 -14.72
C LYS A 58 -5.97 -7.48 -14.60
N THR A 59 -6.33 -7.09 -13.39
CA THR A 59 -7.43 -6.15 -13.12
C THR A 59 -6.89 -4.84 -12.55
N PRO A 60 -6.82 -3.75 -13.33
CA PRO A 60 -6.28 -2.50 -12.82
C PRO A 60 -7.16 -1.92 -11.71
N VAL A 61 -6.54 -1.18 -10.78
CA VAL A 61 -7.25 -0.43 -9.72
C VAL A 61 -8.31 0.47 -10.35
N ASP A 62 -9.53 0.37 -9.83
CA ASP A 62 -10.63 1.25 -10.21
C ASP A 62 -10.21 2.72 -10.00
N PRO A 63 -10.39 3.61 -11.00
CA PRO A 63 -10.13 5.04 -10.85
C PRO A 63 -10.76 5.68 -9.61
N PHE A 64 -11.94 5.23 -9.19
CA PHE A 64 -12.65 5.74 -8.01
C PHE A 64 -12.00 5.29 -6.69
N LEU A 65 -11.36 4.12 -6.68
CA LEU A 65 -10.67 3.55 -5.51
C LEU A 65 -9.18 3.90 -5.47
N THR A 66 -8.68 4.66 -6.44
CA THR A 66 -7.25 4.97 -6.55
C THR A 66 -6.73 5.75 -5.34
N SER A 67 -7.53 6.61 -4.72
CA SER A 67 -7.16 7.33 -3.49
C SER A 67 -6.98 6.38 -2.31
N GLU A 68 -7.97 5.52 -2.10
CA GLU A 68 -7.96 4.53 -1.02
C GLU A 68 -6.79 3.56 -1.20
N PHE A 69 -6.56 3.06 -2.41
CA PHE A 69 -5.41 2.21 -2.72
C PHE A 69 -4.07 2.86 -2.33
N LEU A 70 -3.88 4.13 -2.70
CA LEU A 70 -2.65 4.86 -2.35
C LEU A 70 -2.53 5.08 -0.84
N GLN A 71 -3.64 5.33 -0.16
CA GLN A 71 -3.69 5.44 1.30
C GLN A 71 -3.31 4.13 1.97
N THR A 72 -3.86 3.01 1.52
CA THR A 72 -3.53 1.68 2.04
C THR A 72 -2.05 1.39 1.83
N VAL A 73 -1.50 1.62 0.63
CA VAL A 73 -0.06 1.42 0.38
C VAL A 73 0.81 2.32 1.26
N ALA A 74 0.43 3.59 1.44
CA ALA A 74 1.16 4.53 2.29
C ALA A 74 1.10 4.13 3.77
N HIS A 75 -0.06 3.66 4.25
CA HIS A 75 -0.28 3.14 5.59
C HIS A 75 0.61 1.92 5.86
N GLU A 76 0.54 0.92 4.99
CA GLU A 76 1.34 -0.30 5.12
C GLU A 76 2.85 -0.01 5.04
N TRP A 77 3.25 0.95 4.21
CA TRP A 77 4.65 1.37 4.16
C TRP A 77 5.11 2.11 5.44
N LEU A 78 4.22 2.74 6.20
CA LEU A 78 4.58 3.26 7.52
C LEU A 78 4.88 2.10 8.50
N HIS A 79 4.14 0.99 8.43
CA HIS A 79 4.45 -0.20 9.22
C HIS A 79 5.83 -0.78 8.89
N VAL A 80 6.35 -0.61 7.68
CA VAL A 80 7.74 -1.02 7.34
C VAL A 80 8.79 -0.22 8.12
N GLN A 81 8.49 1.01 8.51
CA GLN A 81 9.41 1.84 9.30
C GLN A 81 9.40 1.47 10.79
N GLN A 82 8.42 0.70 11.24
CA GLN A 82 8.29 0.25 12.62
C GLN A 82 9.21 -0.95 12.90
N SER A 83 9.70 -1.04 14.12
CA SER A 83 10.42 -2.22 14.59
C SER A 83 9.50 -3.45 14.63
N THR A 84 10.08 -4.65 14.54
CA THR A 84 9.33 -5.92 14.61
C THR A 84 8.50 -6.04 15.89
N PHE A 85 9.00 -5.50 17.01
CA PHE A 85 8.29 -5.47 18.28
C PHE A 85 7.07 -4.56 18.23
N GLU A 86 7.20 -3.36 17.65
CA GLU A 86 6.07 -2.45 17.48
C GLU A 86 5.00 -3.05 16.57
N LYS A 87 5.37 -3.70 15.47
CA LYS A 87 4.41 -4.40 14.59
C LYS A 87 3.62 -5.46 15.35
N ALA A 88 4.31 -6.29 16.13
CA ALA A 88 3.69 -7.34 16.94
C ALA A 88 2.65 -6.78 17.93
N LEU A 89 2.85 -5.56 18.44
CA LEU A 89 1.94 -4.87 19.34
C LEU A 89 0.83 -4.08 18.63
N THR A 90 1.12 -3.49 17.46
CA THR A 90 0.17 -2.69 16.66
C THR A 90 -0.81 -3.54 15.85
N HIS A 91 -0.62 -4.86 15.77
CA HIS A 91 -1.67 -5.80 15.36
C HIS A 91 -2.87 -5.84 16.35
N GLY A 92 -2.81 -5.11 17.47
CA GLY A 92 -3.92 -4.82 18.40
C GLY A 92 -4.60 -3.45 18.17
N PRO A 93 -5.51 -3.02 19.06
CA PRO A 93 -6.35 -1.81 18.91
C PRO A 93 -5.61 -0.46 18.94
N LEU A 94 -4.28 -0.43 18.96
CA LEU A 94 -3.44 0.77 18.98
C LEU A 94 -3.12 1.27 17.54
N HIS A 95 -4.12 1.32 16.67
CA HIS A 95 -3.98 1.62 15.22
C HIS A 95 -4.17 3.12 14.86
N SER A 96 -4.78 3.92 15.74
CA SER A 96 -5.38 5.22 15.38
C SER A 96 -4.40 6.33 14.96
N GLN A 97 -3.13 6.27 15.37
CA GLN A 97 -2.14 7.30 14.99
C GLN A 97 -1.53 7.06 13.60
N ILE A 98 -1.52 5.81 13.12
CA ILE A 98 -0.96 5.46 11.80
C ILE A 98 -1.93 5.85 10.69
N ASP A 99 -3.24 5.72 10.95
CA ASP A 99 -4.32 6.10 10.05
C ASP A 99 -4.30 7.58 9.65
N SER A 100 -4.05 8.49 10.60
CA SER A 100 -4.09 9.94 10.34
C SER A 100 -2.94 10.43 9.45
N ASN A 101 -1.74 9.86 9.60
CA ASN A 101 -0.61 10.19 8.74
C ASN A 101 -0.79 9.62 7.32
N ALA A 102 -1.36 8.42 7.19
CA ALA A 102 -1.65 7.81 5.90
C ALA A 102 -2.67 8.61 5.09
N GLU A 103 -3.71 9.15 5.74
CA GLU A 103 -4.75 9.95 5.09
C GLU A 103 -4.22 11.27 4.49
N ILE A 104 -3.37 11.99 5.24
CA ILE A 104 -2.76 13.27 4.80
C ILE A 104 -1.80 13.04 3.62
N ILE A 105 -1.05 11.93 3.64
CA ILE A 105 -0.13 11.58 2.56
C ILE A 105 -0.92 11.18 1.31
N ALA A 106 -1.96 10.36 1.46
CA ALA A 106 -2.77 9.87 0.34
C ALA A 106 -3.43 10.99 -0.47
N ALA A 107 -4.02 11.99 0.21
CA ALA A 107 -4.71 13.09 -0.46
C ALA A 107 -3.77 13.92 -1.37
N ASN A 108 -2.51 14.08 -0.98
CA ASN A 108 -1.52 14.84 -1.75
C ASN A 108 -0.83 13.98 -2.83
N VAL A 109 -0.60 12.70 -2.54
CA VAL A 109 -0.03 11.70 -3.47
C VAL A 109 -1.00 11.42 -4.62
N LEU A 110 -2.31 11.44 -4.39
CA LEU A 110 -3.33 11.14 -5.40
C LEU A 110 -3.21 12.03 -6.65
N LYS A 111 -3.04 13.34 -6.47
CA LYS A 111 -2.95 14.29 -7.61
C LYS A 111 -1.71 14.02 -8.47
N GLU A 112 -0.56 13.79 -7.83
CA GLU A 112 0.69 13.51 -8.54
C GLU A 112 0.68 12.11 -9.19
N PHE A 113 0.07 11.13 -8.53
CA PHE A 113 -0.13 9.79 -9.10
C PHE A 113 -1.00 9.84 -10.35
N GLN A 114 -2.15 10.53 -10.30
CA GLN A 114 -3.03 10.71 -11.45
C GLN A 114 -2.33 11.42 -12.61
N ARG A 115 -1.50 12.43 -12.31
CA ARG A 115 -0.70 13.16 -13.32
C ARG A 115 0.30 12.24 -14.02
N ARG A 116 1.09 11.46 -13.27
CA ARG A 116 2.10 10.55 -13.84
C ARG A 116 1.47 9.37 -14.57
N ARG A 117 0.38 8.80 -14.06
CA ARG A 117 -0.35 7.70 -14.71
C ARG A 117 -0.90 8.10 -16.09
N LYS A 118 -1.30 9.36 -16.27
CA LYS A 118 -1.74 9.89 -17.58
C LYS A 118 -0.57 10.13 -18.55
N ALA A 119 0.63 10.38 -18.04
CA ALA A 119 1.82 10.70 -18.84
C ALA A 119 2.68 9.47 -19.22
N THR A 120 2.50 8.34 -18.54
CA THR A 120 3.25 7.10 -18.78
C THR A 120 2.30 6.03 -19.28
N PRO A 121 2.46 5.51 -20.51
CA PRO A 121 1.78 4.28 -20.95
C PRO A 121 2.08 3.20 -19.92
N GLN A 122 1.06 2.54 -19.38
CA GLN A 122 1.30 1.46 -18.44
C GLN A 122 1.92 0.29 -19.19
N ASP A 123 3.24 0.14 -19.08
CA ASP A 123 3.93 -1.07 -19.51
C ASP A 123 3.28 -2.26 -18.80
N SER A 124 2.94 -3.26 -19.61
CA SER A 124 2.23 -4.48 -19.24
C SER A 124 2.73 -5.03 -17.91
N CYS A 125 1.84 -5.08 -16.90
CA CYS A 125 2.15 -5.78 -15.67
C CYS A 125 2.57 -7.22 -15.98
N THR A 126 3.81 -7.59 -15.67
CA THR A 126 4.23 -8.99 -15.65
C THR A 126 3.73 -9.62 -14.36
N CYS A 127 2.58 -10.30 -14.43
CA CYS A 127 2.15 -11.21 -13.38
C CYS A 127 3.20 -12.31 -13.20
N PRO A 128 3.66 -12.64 -11.97
CA PRO A 128 4.37 -13.89 -11.75
C PRO A 128 3.49 -15.04 -12.24
N SER A 129 4.06 -15.88 -13.09
CA SER A 129 3.37 -17.05 -13.61
C SER A 129 3.48 -18.16 -12.57
N ARG A 130 2.35 -18.42 -11.89
CA ARG A 130 2.09 -19.53 -10.96
C ARG A 130 2.54 -19.34 -9.52
#